data_AF-A0A927S5A3-F1
#
_entry.id   AF-A0A927S5A3-F1
#
_cell.length_a   1.000
_cell.length_b   1.000
_cell.length_c   1.000
_cell.angle_alpha   90.00
_cell.angle_beta   90.00
_cell.angle_gamma   90.00
#
_symmetry.space_group_name_H-M   'P 1'
#
loop_
_entity.id
_entity.type
_entity.pdbx_description
1 polymer ?
#
loop_
_entity_poly.entity_id
_entity_poly.type
_entity_poly.pdbx_seq_one_letter_code
_entity_poly.pdbx_strand_id
1 'polypeptide(L)'
;MQPLQRSYGFTEERIERMLQAGALKSLWDDAKVAALEEQGTTIAPKDKKELDGYHATRPVYDAILEKLRSAASEQKWLSPEAFIPVLTETLAGVVTDKKLLDKIADGLSVMDKEAVIQRETKGRNKGAVIYDKASKDTEIVRWDETIEDYMTREVLPHVPDAQWFWEENVGAKKPVIKTGAEIPFTRYFYKYQQPTPSEELEARFNALEASLSARIAKLFGGEQ
;
A
#
# COMPACT_ATOMS: atom_id res chain seq x y z
N MET A 1 -0.41 10.64 -14.03
CA MET A 1 -1.41 10.65 -12.92
C MET A 1 -2.73 11.17 -13.46
N GLN A 2 -3.84 10.71 -12.91
CA GLN A 2 -5.20 11.16 -13.24
C GLN A 2 -5.68 12.21 -12.21
N PRO A 3 -6.58 13.13 -12.59
CA PRO A 3 -7.26 14.03 -11.68
C PRO A 3 -7.88 13.28 -10.49
N LEU A 4 -7.82 13.87 -9.31
CA LEU A 4 -8.45 13.32 -8.12
C LEU A 4 -9.97 13.48 -8.25
N GLN A 5 -10.61 12.40 -8.68
CA GLN A 5 -12.05 12.27 -8.77
C GLN A 5 -12.46 11.03 -7.98
N ARG A 6 -13.14 11.25 -6.85
CA ARG A 6 -13.53 10.18 -5.96
C ARG A 6 -14.97 10.33 -5.51
N SER A 7 -15.68 9.23 -5.54
CA SER A 7 -16.98 9.10 -4.91
C SER A 7 -16.84 8.54 -3.50
N TYR A 8 -17.79 8.84 -2.65
CA TYR A 8 -17.85 8.45 -1.25
C TYR A 8 -19.14 7.69 -0.97
N GLY A 9 -19.13 6.82 0.03
CA GLY A 9 -20.27 5.98 0.39
C GLY A 9 -19.94 5.06 1.56
N PHE A 10 -20.96 4.36 2.06
CA PHE A 10 -20.87 3.46 3.21
C PHE A 10 -21.08 1.98 2.83
N THR A 11 -20.91 1.60 1.55
CA THR A 11 -21.06 0.19 1.15
C THR A 11 -20.06 -0.71 1.86
N GLU A 12 -20.40 -1.98 2.07
CA GLU A 12 -19.52 -2.91 2.81
C GLU A 12 -18.16 -3.03 2.11
N GLU A 13 -18.11 -3.05 0.77
CA GLU A 13 -16.83 -3.12 0.05
C GLU A 13 -15.93 -1.91 0.33
N ARG A 14 -16.52 -0.73 0.51
CA ARG A 14 -15.78 0.49 0.86
C ARG A 14 -15.27 0.44 2.30
N ILE A 15 -16.04 -0.12 3.22
CA ILE A 15 -15.63 -0.32 4.62
C ILE A 15 -14.47 -1.31 4.67
N GLU A 16 -14.54 -2.43 3.95
CA GLU A 16 -13.46 -3.39 3.85
C GLU A 16 -12.20 -2.77 3.24
N ARG A 17 -12.34 -2.00 2.15
CA ARG A 17 -11.21 -1.30 1.53
C ARG A 17 -10.59 -0.27 2.47
N MET A 18 -11.41 0.45 3.23
CA MET A 18 -10.95 1.40 4.25
C MET A 18 -10.12 0.69 5.34
N LEU A 19 -10.53 -0.52 5.75
CA LEU A 19 -9.77 -1.35 6.69
C LEU A 19 -8.44 -1.83 6.10
N GLN A 20 -8.44 -2.32 4.86
CA GLN A 20 -7.22 -2.77 4.16
C GLN A 20 -6.21 -1.63 3.94
N ALA A 21 -6.71 -0.42 3.65
CA ALA A 21 -5.89 0.79 3.55
C ALA A 21 -5.28 1.22 4.90
N GLY A 22 -5.74 0.63 6.00
CA GLY A 22 -5.22 0.87 7.34
C GLY A 22 -5.66 2.20 7.94
N ALA A 23 -6.83 2.73 7.53
CA ALA A 23 -7.34 4.01 8.04
C ALA A 23 -7.49 4.02 9.57
N LEU A 24 -7.79 2.85 10.15
CA LEU A 24 -8.01 2.64 11.58
C LEU A 24 -6.85 1.97 12.32
N LYS A 25 -5.68 1.75 11.68
CA LYS A 25 -4.51 1.11 12.32
C LYS A 25 -4.01 1.83 13.57
N SER A 26 -4.29 3.13 13.70
CA SER A 26 -3.95 3.88 14.91
C SER A 26 -4.84 3.55 16.11
N LEU A 27 -6.03 2.97 15.88
CA LEU A 27 -6.94 2.52 16.93
C LEU A 27 -6.79 1.01 17.18
N TRP A 28 -6.63 0.22 16.12
CA TRP A 28 -6.45 -1.21 16.22
C TRP A 28 -5.70 -1.74 14.98
N ASP A 29 -4.59 -2.45 15.20
CA ASP A 29 -3.83 -3.13 14.16
C ASP A 29 -3.75 -4.62 14.52
N ASP A 30 -4.56 -5.45 13.86
CA ASP A 30 -4.66 -6.89 14.14
C ASP A 30 -3.29 -7.59 14.06
N ALA A 31 -2.47 -7.25 13.06
CA ALA A 31 -1.17 -7.88 12.87
C ALA A 31 -0.21 -7.52 14.01
N LYS A 32 -0.24 -6.27 14.45
CA LYS A 32 0.62 -5.82 15.54
C LYS A 32 0.15 -6.36 16.89
N VAL A 33 -1.15 -6.37 17.14
CA VAL A 33 -1.72 -6.92 18.39
C VAL A 33 -1.39 -8.41 18.49
N ALA A 34 -1.64 -9.19 17.45
CA ALA A 34 -1.32 -10.62 17.45
C ALA A 34 0.17 -10.88 17.72
N ALA A 35 1.07 -10.15 17.06
CA ALA A 35 2.51 -10.28 17.28
C ALA A 35 2.94 -9.90 18.72
N LEU A 36 2.24 -8.98 19.36
CA LEU A 36 2.48 -8.61 20.76
C LEU A 36 1.91 -9.65 21.74
N GLU A 37 0.73 -10.18 21.46
CA GLU A 37 0.09 -11.23 22.26
C GLU A 37 0.87 -12.55 22.22
N GLU A 38 1.44 -12.92 21.06
CA GLU A 38 2.29 -14.10 20.90
C GLU A 38 3.55 -14.07 21.78
N GLN A 39 4.04 -12.90 22.16
CA GLN A 39 5.20 -12.77 23.07
C GLN A 39 4.86 -13.22 24.51
N GLY A 40 3.57 -13.26 24.85
CA GLY A 40 3.06 -13.79 26.12
C GLY A 40 3.77 -13.21 27.33
N THR A 41 4.40 -14.06 28.15
CA THR A 41 5.09 -13.67 29.39
C THR A 41 6.47 -13.03 29.18
N THR A 42 7.00 -13.06 27.95
CA THR A 42 8.31 -12.48 27.60
C THR A 42 8.20 -11.08 27.00
N ILE A 43 6.98 -10.54 26.89
CA ILE A 43 6.71 -9.20 26.37
C ILE A 43 7.46 -8.12 27.18
N ALA A 44 8.12 -7.21 26.48
CA ALA A 44 8.80 -6.09 27.12
C ALA A 44 7.78 -5.13 27.76
N PRO A 45 8.11 -4.44 28.87
CA PRO A 45 7.19 -3.48 29.51
C PRO A 45 6.68 -2.38 28.58
N LYS A 46 7.51 -1.96 27.61
CA LYS A 46 7.15 -0.99 26.57
C LYS A 46 6.07 -1.54 25.64
N ASP A 47 6.24 -2.78 25.21
CA ASP A 47 5.38 -3.46 24.24
C ASP A 47 4.05 -3.86 24.88
N LYS A 48 4.06 -4.22 26.16
CA LYS A 48 2.84 -4.40 26.97
C LYS A 48 2.03 -3.10 27.09
N LYS A 49 2.70 -1.97 27.37
CA LYS A 49 2.04 -0.65 27.41
C LYS A 49 1.41 -0.29 26.06
N GLU A 50 2.06 -0.68 24.96
CA GLU A 50 1.51 -0.48 23.62
C GLU A 50 0.29 -1.37 23.37
N LEU A 51 0.34 -2.65 23.74
CA LEU A 51 -0.78 -3.59 23.66
C LEU A 51 -1.99 -3.12 24.48
N ASP A 52 -1.77 -2.70 25.74
CA ASP A 52 -2.81 -2.14 26.60
C ASP A 52 -3.44 -0.88 25.97
N GLY A 53 -2.63 -0.08 25.26
CA GLY A 53 -3.10 1.08 24.50
C GLY A 53 -4.08 0.69 23.38
N TYR A 54 -3.79 -0.36 22.61
CA TYR A 54 -4.70 -0.87 21.59
C TYR A 54 -6.01 -1.41 22.18
N HIS A 55 -5.94 -2.17 23.29
CA HIS A 55 -7.16 -2.65 23.95
C HIS A 55 -8.02 -1.51 24.50
N ALA A 56 -7.42 -0.42 24.97
CA ALA A 56 -8.16 0.75 25.40
C ALA A 56 -8.90 1.46 24.25
N THR A 57 -8.33 1.45 23.03
CA THR A 57 -8.95 2.05 21.84
C THR A 57 -9.87 1.08 21.07
N ARG A 58 -9.87 -0.21 21.41
CA ARG A 58 -10.71 -1.24 20.79
C ARG A 58 -12.22 -0.91 20.81
N PRO A 59 -12.83 -0.44 21.92
CA PRO A 59 -14.25 -0.09 21.92
C PRO A 59 -14.60 1.03 20.93
N VAL A 60 -13.68 1.99 20.74
CA VAL A 60 -13.86 3.08 19.77
C VAL A 60 -13.79 2.53 18.34
N TYR A 61 -12.85 1.62 18.07
CA TYR A 61 -12.73 0.94 16.79
C TYR A 61 -14.02 0.17 16.44
N ASP A 62 -14.52 -0.65 17.37
CA ASP A 62 -15.74 -1.44 17.14
C ASP A 62 -16.97 -0.55 16.95
N ALA A 63 -17.11 0.54 17.73
CA ALA A 63 -18.19 1.50 17.59
C ALA A 63 -18.17 2.24 16.24
N ILE A 64 -16.99 2.57 15.71
CA ILE A 64 -16.87 3.16 14.36
C ILE A 64 -17.43 2.19 13.33
N LEU A 65 -17.02 0.92 13.37
CA LEU A 65 -17.46 -0.08 12.39
C LEU A 65 -18.96 -0.35 12.47
N GLU A 66 -19.52 -0.44 13.67
CA GLU A 66 -20.96 -0.60 13.88
C GLU A 66 -21.74 0.58 13.28
N LYS A 67 -21.29 1.81 13.52
CA LYS A 67 -21.93 3.01 12.95
C LYS A 67 -21.80 3.11 11.43
N LEU A 68 -20.65 2.77 10.86
CA LEU A 68 -20.47 2.77 9.41
C LEU A 68 -21.35 1.70 8.74
N ARG A 69 -21.42 0.49 9.32
CA ARG A 69 -22.23 -0.61 8.81
C ARG A 69 -23.72 -0.37 8.96
N SER A 70 -24.17 0.24 10.06
CA SER A 70 -25.57 0.62 10.23
C SER A 70 -25.99 1.75 9.28
N ALA A 71 -25.05 2.60 8.86
CA ALA A 71 -25.25 3.61 7.82
C ALA A 71 -25.03 3.09 6.40
N ALA A 72 -24.76 1.78 6.24
CA ALA A 72 -24.49 1.18 4.94
C ALA A 72 -25.70 1.36 4.01
N SER A 73 -25.42 1.96 2.85
CA SER A 73 -26.42 2.24 1.84
C SER A 73 -25.77 2.35 0.47
N GLU A 74 -26.58 2.18 -0.58
CA GLU A 74 -26.19 2.40 -1.98
C GLU A 74 -26.04 3.89 -2.33
N GLN A 75 -26.29 4.79 -1.36
CA GLN A 75 -26.15 6.21 -1.60
C GLN A 75 -24.68 6.57 -1.82
N LYS A 76 -24.46 7.28 -2.93
CA LYS A 76 -23.14 7.70 -3.39
C LYS A 76 -23.06 9.22 -3.39
N TRP A 77 -21.98 9.75 -2.83
CA TRP A 77 -21.66 11.18 -2.85
C TRP A 77 -20.50 11.43 -3.81
N LEU A 78 -20.67 12.40 -4.71
CA LEU A 78 -19.70 12.73 -5.77
C LEU A 78 -18.69 13.81 -5.38
N SER A 79 -18.76 14.32 -4.15
CA SER A 79 -17.83 15.32 -3.63
C SER A 79 -17.57 15.15 -2.12
N PRO A 80 -16.38 15.54 -1.64
CA PRO A 80 -16.08 15.56 -0.20
C PRO A 80 -17.02 16.52 0.56
N GLU A 81 -17.37 17.65 -0.05
CA GLU A 81 -18.20 18.69 0.57
C GLU A 81 -19.59 18.18 0.94
N ALA A 82 -20.15 17.28 0.12
CA ALA A 82 -21.43 16.64 0.42
C ALA A 82 -21.31 15.46 1.40
N PHE A 83 -20.17 14.77 1.41
CA PHE A 83 -19.97 13.57 2.21
C PHE A 83 -19.47 13.83 3.63
N ILE A 84 -18.53 14.76 3.83
CA ILE A 84 -17.90 15.02 5.13
C ILE A 84 -18.94 15.41 6.21
N PRO A 85 -19.97 16.24 5.94
CA PRO A 85 -21.02 16.50 6.92
C PRO A 85 -21.77 15.23 7.34
N VAL A 86 -22.13 14.37 6.37
CA VAL A 86 -22.82 13.10 6.62
C VAL A 86 -21.94 12.17 7.45
N LEU A 87 -20.67 12.02 7.10
CA LEU A 87 -19.72 11.21 7.87
C LEU A 87 -19.57 11.72 9.32
N THR A 88 -19.49 13.04 9.48
CA THR A 88 -19.36 13.67 10.80
C THR A 88 -20.61 13.45 11.66
N GLU A 89 -21.79 13.50 11.06
CA GLU A 89 -23.06 13.21 11.72
C GLU A 89 -23.17 11.73 12.10
N THR A 90 -22.86 10.82 11.17
CA THR A 90 -22.87 9.38 11.42
C THR A 90 -21.92 9.02 12.58
N LEU A 91 -20.70 9.54 12.57
CA LEU A 91 -19.69 9.26 13.59
C LEU A 91 -19.76 10.18 14.82
N ALA A 92 -20.79 11.02 14.93
CA ALA A 92 -20.97 11.91 16.06
C ALA A 92 -20.97 11.13 17.39
N GLY A 93 -20.19 11.63 18.35
CA GLY A 93 -20.03 11.01 19.68
C GLY A 93 -19.04 9.84 19.73
N VAL A 94 -18.56 9.33 18.60
CA VAL A 94 -17.52 8.27 18.55
C VAL A 94 -16.17 8.86 18.13
N VAL A 95 -16.18 9.68 17.07
CA VAL A 95 -14.97 10.32 16.53
C VAL A 95 -15.13 11.83 16.52
N THR A 96 -14.19 12.53 17.16
CA THR A 96 -14.10 14.00 17.15
C THR A 96 -12.81 14.52 16.51
N ASP A 97 -11.82 13.64 16.32
CA ASP A 97 -10.55 14.01 15.69
C ASP A 97 -10.72 14.19 14.17
N LYS A 98 -10.43 15.40 13.70
CA LYS A 98 -10.55 15.74 12.28
C LYS A 98 -9.62 14.90 11.40
N LYS A 99 -8.39 14.59 11.85
CA LYS A 99 -7.45 13.83 11.04
C LYS A 99 -7.92 12.39 10.84
N LEU A 100 -8.53 11.80 11.85
CA LEU A 100 -9.13 10.48 11.78
C LEU A 100 -10.36 10.49 10.85
N LEU A 101 -11.24 11.50 10.94
CA LEU A 101 -12.35 11.66 9.99
C LEU A 101 -11.86 11.79 8.55
N ASP A 102 -10.84 12.61 8.29
CA ASP A 102 -10.26 12.78 6.95
C ASP A 102 -9.68 11.44 6.44
N LYS A 103 -9.04 10.64 7.30
CA LYS A 103 -8.54 9.29 6.95
C LYS A 103 -9.66 8.29 6.66
N ILE A 104 -10.72 8.29 7.46
CA ILE A 104 -11.89 7.42 7.24
C ILE A 104 -12.56 7.81 5.92
N ALA A 105 -12.74 9.11 5.67
CA ALA A 105 -13.29 9.61 4.41
C ALA A 105 -12.43 9.21 3.21
N ASP A 106 -11.11 9.32 3.30
CA ASP A 106 -10.19 8.87 2.25
C ASP A 106 -10.27 7.35 2.03
N GLY A 107 -10.34 6.56 3.10
CA GLY A 107 -10.48 5.10 3.00
C GLY A 107 -11.81 4.65 2.38
N LEU A 108 -12.91 5.35 2.67
CA LEU A 108 -14.25 5.09 2.09
C LEU A 108 -14.40 5.64 0.65
N SER A 109 -13.43 6.42 0.19
CA SER A 109 -13.47 7.06 -1.12
C SER A 109 -12.94 6.15 -2.22
N VAL A 110 -13.65 6.02 -3.33
CA VAL A 110 -13.26 5.19 -4.49
C VAL A 110 -13.14 6.09 -5.70
N MET A 111 -12.14 5.82 -6.56
CA MET A 111 -11.99 6.55 -7.81
C MET A 111 -13.23 6.40 -8.68
N ASP A 112 -13.72 7.52 -9.17
CA ASP A 112 -14.95 7.57 -9.95
C ASP A 112 -14.93 8.76 -10.91
N LYS A 113 -15.10 8.50 -12.21
CA LYS A 113 -15.02 9.52 -13.26
C LYS A 113 -16.23 10.45 -13.30
N GLU A 114 -17.35 10.04 -12.70
CA GLU A 114 -18.53 10.89 -12.55
C GLU A 114 -18.37 11.89 -11.39
N ALA A 115 -17.39 11.66 -10.50
CA ALA A 115 -17.16 12.53 -9.36
C ALA A 115 -16.51 13.86 -9.77
N VAL A 116 -16.77 14.88 -8.95
CA VAL A 116 -16.25 16.23 -9.20
C VAL A 116 -14.72 16.23 -9.07
N ILE A 117 -14.04 16.81 -10.06
CA ILE A 117 -12.58 17.01 -10.02
C ILE A 117 -12.24 17.90 -8.82
N GLN A 118 -11.46 17.34 -7.90
CA GLN A 118 -11.03 18.07 -6.71
C GLN A 118 -9.96 19.10 -7.07
N ARG A 119 -10.16 20.32 -6.55
CA ARG A 119 -9.25 21.44 -6.74
C ARG A 119 -8.73 21.93 -5.41
N GLU A 120 -7.52 22.45 -5.43
CA GLU A 120 -6.87 22.92 -4.22
C GLU A 120 -7.62 24.15 -3.67
N THR A 121 -8.10 24.07 -2.43
CA THR A 121 -8.97 25.12 -1.86
C THR A 121 -8.20 26.23 -1.16
N LYS A 122 -6.92 25.98 -0.83
CA LYS A 122 -6.06 26.85 -0.01
C LYS A 122 -4.64 26.91 -0.57
N GLY A 123 -3.90 27.97 -0.21
CA GLY A 123 -2.50 28.12 -0.56
C GLY A 123 -2.26 28.77 -1.93
N ARG A 124 -1.00 28.72 -2.38
CA ARG A 124 -0.54 29.39 -3.61
C ARG A 124 -1.11 28.78 -4.89
N ASN A 125 -1.52 27.52 -4.84
CA ASN A 125 -2.05 26.76 -5.97
C ASN A 125 -3.58 26.70 -5.97
N LYS A 126 -4.26 27.61 -5.27
CA LYS A 126 -5.73 27.58 -5.15
C LYS A 126 -6.39 27.54 -6.54
N GLY A 127 -7.27 26.56 -6.75
CA GLY A 127 -7.96 26.32 -8.01
C GLY A 127 -7.25 25.34 -8.94
N ALA A 128 -5.99 24.97 -8.69
CA ALA A 128 -5.30 23.93 -9.42
C ALA A 128 -5.95 22.56 -9.20
N VAL A 129 -5.91 21.72 -10.23
CA VAL A 129 -6.38 20.33 -10.16
C VAL A 129 -5.47 19.53 -9.25
N ILE A 130 -6.05 18.80 -8.30
CA ILE A 130 -5.33 17.82 -7.49
C ILE A 130 -5.27 16.52 -8.29
N TYR A 131 -4.12 15.86 -8.30
CA TYR A 131 -3.93 14.58 -8.99
C TYR A 131 -3.84 13.44 -7.99
N ASP A 132 -4.45 12.29 -8.31
CA ASP A 132 -4.46 11.11 -7.45
C ASP A 132 -3.10 10.41 -7.49
N LYS A 133 -2.40 10.39 -6.36
CA LYS A 133 -1.10 9.71 -6.21
C LYS A 133 -1.20 8.19 -6.37
N ALA A 134 -2.37 7.59 -6.09
CA ALA A 134 -2.60 6.17 -6.31
C ALA A 134 -2.65 5.81 -7.80
N SER A 135 -2.87 6.79 -8.68
CA SER A 135 -2.82 6.64 -10.14
C SER A 135 -1.46 6.99 -10.75
N LYS A 136 -0.43 7.12 -9.91
CA LYS A 136 0.92 7.41 -10.38
C LYS A 136 1.48 6.19 -11.09
N ASP A 137 1.89 6.41 -12.33
CA ASP A 137 2.60 5.44 -13.15
C ASP A 137 3.83 6.12 -13.78
N THR A 138 4.75 5.32 -14.30
CA THR A 138 5.99 5.78 -14.92
C THR A 138 6.21 5.10 -16.26
N GLU A 139 6.42 5.92 -17.28
CA GLU A 139 6.69 5.48 -18.65
C GLU A 139 8.10 5.91 -19.06
N ILE A 140 8.77 5.06 -19.84
CA ILE A 140 10.08 5.38 -20.43
C ILE A 140 9.84 5.91 -21.84
N VAL A 141 9.97 7.22 -21.99
CA VAL A 141 9.86 7.89 -23.30
C VAL A 141 11.23 7.88 -23.97
N ARG A 142 11.26 7.63 -25.28
CA ARG A 142 12.50 7.69 -26.04
C ARG A 142 13.07 9.11 -26.03
N TRP A 143 14.38 9.22 -25.98
CA TRP A 143 15.07 10.52 -25.93
C TRP A 143 14.80 11.41 -27.16
N ASP A 144 14.53 10.79 -28.31
CA ASP A 144 14.27 11.48 -29.59
C ASP A 144 12.79 11.84 -29.82
N GLU A 145 11.91 11.57 -28.85
CA GLU A 145 10.47 11.82 -28.92
C GLU A 145 10.04 12.84 -27.84
N THR A 146 9.02 13.66 -28.13
CA THR A 146 8.43 14.54 -27.12
C THR A 146 7.50 13.75 -26.20
N ILE A 147 7.37 14.20 -24.94
CA ILE A 147 6.47 13.55 -23.98
C ILE A 147 5.02 13.64 -24.46
N GLU A 148 4.65 14.75 -25.09
CA GLU A 148 3.32 15.01 -25.62
C GLU A 148 2.93 14.06 -26.76
N ASP A 149 3.86 13.78 -27.68
CA ASP A 149 3.64 12.85 -28.80
C ASP A 149 3.44 11.43 -28.27
N TYR A 150 4.31 11.00 -27.33
CA TYR A 150 4.18 9.70 -26.66
C TYR A 150 2.85 9.57 -25.93
N MET A 151 2.47 10.60 -25.15
CA MET A 151 1.21 10.61 -24.42
C MET A 151 0.00 10.49 -25.36
N THR A 152 0.02 11.20 -26.49
CA THR A 152 -1.08 11.16 -27.47
C THR A 152 -1.22 9.80 -28.14
N ARG A 153 -0.10 9.12 -28.40
CA ARG A 153 -0.06 7.83 -29.08
C ARG A 153 -0.38 6.66 -28.16
N GLU A 154 0.20 6.63 -26.97
CA GLU A 154 0.20 5.44 -26.10
C GLU A 154 -0.68 5.60 -24.84
N VAL A 155 -0.78 6.81 -24.27
CA VAL A 155 -1.43 6.98 -22.95
C VAL A 155 -2.88 7.47 -23.07
N LEU A 156 -3.10 8.60 -23.74
CA LEU A 156 -4.40 9.27 -23.84
C LEU A 156 -5.50 8.42 -24.51
N PRO A 157 -5.22 7.51 -25.47
CA PRO A 157 -6.23 6.60 -25.99
C PRO A 157 -6.82 5.64 -24.95
N HIS A 158 -6.06 5.34 -23.89
CA HIS A 158 -6.46 4.44 -22.83
C HIS A 158 -6.89 5.18 -21.56
N VAL A 159 -6.25 6.30 -21.25
CA VAL A 159 -6.54 7.15 -20.07
C VAL A 159 -6.61 8.62 -20.49
N PRO A 160 -7.77 9.08 -21.00
CA PRO A 160 -7.90 10.39 -21.65
C PRO A 160 -7.63 11.60 -20.76
N ASP A 161 -7.78 11.44 -19.44
CA ASP A 161 -7.56 12.49 -18.45
C ASP A 161 -6.19 12.40 -17.76
N ALA A 162 -5.31 11.51 -18.22
CA ALA A 162 -3.96 11.40 -17.68
C ALA A 162 -3.13 12.66 -17.97
N GLN A 163 -2.41 13.12 -16.95
CA GLN A 163 -1.41 14.18 -17.06
C GLN A 163 -0.03 13.62 -16.72
N TRP A 164 0.97 14.00 -17.53
CA TRP A 164 2.38 13.69 -17.30
C TRP A 164 3.02 14.72 -16.36
N PHE A 165 4.04 14.28 -15.63
CA PHE A 165 4.81 15.11 -14.70
C PHE A 165 6.30 14.77 -14.83
N TRP A 166 7.11 15.79 -15.12
CA TRP A 166 8.56 15.63 -15.17
C TRP A 166 9.17 15.92 -13.79
N GLU A 167 9.76 14.89 -13.17
CA GLU A 167 10.28 14.94 -11.80
C GLU A 167 11.82 15.08 -11.74
N GLU A 168 12.49 15.27 -12.87
CA GLU A 168 13.94 15.46 -12.89
C GLU A 168 14.33 16.79 -12.22
N ASN A 169 15.31 16.73 -11.31
CA ASN A 169 15.85 17.89 -10.66
C ASN A 169 17.33 17.67 -10.31
N VAL A 170 18.21 18.19 -11.16
CA VAL A 170 19.68 18.08 -11.00
C VAL A 170 20.21 19.09 -9.97
N GLY A 171 19.51 20.21 -9.75
CA GLY A 171 19.96 21.29 -8.86
C GLY A 171 19.66 21.09 -7.38
N ALA A 172 18.92 20.03 -7.02
CA ALA A 172 18.59 19.73 -5.63
C ALA A 172 19.78 19.14 -4.85
N LYS A 173 19.79 19.32 -3.52
CA LYS A 173 20.78 18.70 -2.61
C LYS A 173 20.89 17.18 -2.77
N LYS A 174 19.80 16.54 -3.18
CA LYS A 174 19.75 15.14 -3.65
C LYS A 174 19.20 15.17 -5.07
N PRO A 175 20.06 15.07 -6.10
CA PRO A 175 19.61 15.19 -7.47
C PRO A 175 18.74 13.99 -7.85
N VAL A 176 17.63 14.26 -8.52
CA VAL A 176 16.79 13.24 -9.16
C VAL A 176 17.11 13.30 -10.63
N ILE A 177 17.75 12.25 -11.15
CA ILE A 177 18.09 12.13 -12.58
C ILE A 177 17.12 11.11 -13.19
N LYS A 178 16.42 11.50 -14.25
CA LYS A 178 15.45 10.64 -14.96
C LYS A 178 15.89 10.37 -16.40
N THR A 179 16.69 11.27 -16.96
CA THR A 179 17.34 11.15 -18.25
C THR A 179 18.52 10.19 -18.16
N GLY A 180 18.54 9.20 -19.04
CA GLY A 180 19.65 8.24 -19.10
C GLY A 180 19.42 7.18 -20.16
N ALA A 181 20.29 6.16 -20.14
CA ALA A 181 20.16 4.98 -20.97
C ALA A 181 20.07 3.75 -20.07
N GLU A 182 19.14 2.85 -20.38
CA GLU A 182 19.06 1.54 -19.74
C GLU A 182 19.90 0.54 -20.54
N ILE A 183 20.84 -0.12 -19.86
CA ILE A 183 21.63 -1.21 -20.43
C ILE A 183 21.05 -2.51 -19.85
N PRO A 184 20.31 -3.33 -20.61
CA PRO A 184 19.72 -4.55 -20.09
C PRO A 184 20.82 -5.61 -19.91
N PHE A 185 21.46 -5.58 -18.73
CA PHE A 185 22.61 -6.42 -18.42
C PHE A 185 22.30 -7.91 -18.59
N THR A 186 21.12 -8.34 -18.15
CA THR A 186 20.66 -9.73 -18.29
C THR A 186 20.49 -10.16 -19.74
N ARG A 187 20.15 -9.25 -20.66
CA ARG A 187 19.98 -9.61 -22.08
C ARG A 187 21.31 -9.76 -22.80
N TYR A 188 22.26 -8.87 -22.53
CA TYR A 188 23.51 -8.81 -23.29
C TYR A 188 24.69 -9.52 -22.61
N PHE A 189 24.68 -9.63 -21.28
CA PHE A 189 25.82 -10.13 -20.51
C PHE A 189 25.52 -11.44 -19.78
N TYR A 190 24.25 -11.88 -19.74
CA TYR A 190 23.94 -13.18 -19.16
C TYR A 190 24.51 -14.30 -20.03
N LYS A 191 25.38 -15.09 -19.43
CA LYS A 191 25.82 -16.37 -19.96
C LYS A 191 25.11 -17.44 -19.15
N TYR A 192 24.24 -18.21 -19.81
CA TYR A 192 23.57 -19.32 -19.16
C TYR A 192 24.61 -20.27 -18.54
N GLN A 193 24.49 -20.49 -17.25
CA GLN A 193 25.23 -21.53 -16.54
C GLN A 193 24.25 -22.68 -16.32
N GLN A 194 24.51 -23.80 -16.99
CA GLN A 194 23.71 -24.99 -16.79
C GLN A 194 23.81 -25.42 -15.32
N PRO A 195 22.67 -25.63 -14.62
CA PRO A 195 22.68 -26.20 -13.29
C PRO A 195 23.39 -27.54 -13.28
N THR A 196 23.98 -27.89 -12.13
CA THR A 196 24.54 -29.24 -11.91
C THR A 196 23.46 -30.29 -12.20
N PRO A 197 23.74 -31.33 -13.00
CA PRO A 197 22.77 -32.39 -13.31
C PRO A 197 22.23 -33.06 -12.04
N SER A 198 20.94 -33.44 -12.07
CA SER A 198 20.27 -34.05 -10.92
C SER A 198 20.97 -35.33 -10.43
N GLU A 199 21.52 -36.13 -11.36
CA GLU A 199 22.25 -37.36 -11.06
C GLU A 199 23.51 -37.10 -10.21
N GLU A 200 24.23 -36.01 -10.50
CA GLU A 200 25.41 -35.63 -9.72
C GLU A 200 25.00 -35.11 -8.33
N LEU A 201 23.89 -34.36 -8.26
CA LEU A 201 23.34 -33.88 -6.99
C LEU A 201 22.85 -35.05 -6.12
N GLU A 202 22.20 -36.03 -6.71
CA GLU A 202 21.74 -37.25 -6.04
C GLU A 202 22.91 -38.07 -5.51
N ALA A 203 23.95 -38.28 -6.31
CA ALA A 203 25.16 -38.99 -5.88
C ALA A 203 25.85 -38.26 -4.70
N ARG A 204 25.96 -36.91 -4.78
CA ARG A 204 26.50 -36.10 -3.69
C ARG A 204 25.62 -36.15 -2.44
N PHE A 205 24.29 -36.14 -2.60
CA PHE A 205 23.34 -36.24 -1.50
C PHE A 205 23.46 -37.57 -0.76
N ASN A 206 23.45 -38.69 -1.49
CA ASN A 206 23.59 -40.04 -0.91
C ASN A 206 24.94 -40.22 -0.20
N ALA A 207 26.02 -39.66 -0.75
CA ALA A 207 27.33 -39.69 -0.10
C ALA A 207 27.34 -38.89 1.21
N LEU A 208 26.69 -37.72 1.24
CA LEU A 208 26.53 -36.92 2.45
C LEU A 208 25.64 -37.62 3.48
N GLU A 209 24.54 -38.24 3.05
CA GLU A 209 23.63 -39.02 3.92
C GLU A 209 24.35 -40.21 4.55
N ALA A 210 25.13 -40.96 3.76
CA ALA A 210 25.95 -42.06 4.27
C ALA A 210 27.00 -41.56 5.28
N SER A 211 27.65 -40.43 4.99
CA SER A 211 28.62 -39.81 5.91
C SER A 211 27.96 -39.35 7.20
N LEU A 212 26.79 -38.72 7.12
CA LEU A 212 26.00 -38.28 8.27
C LEU A 212 25.55 -39.47 9.12
N SER A 213 24.99 -40.50 8.48
CA SER A 213 24.56 -41.73 9.15
C SER A 213 25.71 -42.42 9.86
N ALA A 214 26.89 -42.49 9.23
CA ALA A 214 28.09 -43.02 9.87
C ALA A 214 28.55 -42.18 11.07
N ARG A 215 28.45 -40.84 11.00
CA ARG A 215 28.78 -39.95 12.12
C ARG A 215 27.78 -40.08 13.26
N ILE A 216 26.48 -40.18 12.96
CA ILE A 216 25.41 -40.43 13.94
C ILE A 216 25.65 -41.78 14.61
N ALA A 217 25.89 -42.83 13.83
CA ALA A 217 26.21 -44.16 14.35
C ALA A 217 27.48 -44.14 15.21
N LYS A 218 28.50 -43.34 14.87
CA LYS A 218 29.69 -43.18 15.72
C LYS A 218 29.41 -42.42 17.01
N LEU A 219 28.55 -41.40 16.96
CA LEU A 219 28.20 -40.57 18.11
C LEU A 219 27.30 -41.32 19.10
N PHE A 220 26.39 -42.15 18.60
CA PHE A 220 25.39 -42.89 19.39
C PHE A 220 25.67 -44.40 19.51
N GLY A 221 26.70 -44.93 18.82
CA GLY A 221 26.95 -46.37 18.66
C GLY A 221 28.29 -46.89 19.20
N GLY A 222 28.84 -46.28 20.25
CA GLY A 222 29.81 -46.90 21.16
C GLY A 222 29.78 -46.17 22.51
N GLU A 223 29.75 -46.79 23.69
CA GLU A 223 30.13 -48.16 24.10
C GLU A 223 29.09 -48.76 25.07
N GLN A 224 28.76 -50.05 24.91
CA GLN A 224 28.60 -50.99 26.03
C GLN A 224 29.78 -51.97 25.97
#